data_AF-A0A3D4BSY3-F1
#
_entry.id   AF-A0A3D4BSY3-F1
#
_cell.length_a   1.000
_cell.length_b   1.000
_cell.length_c   1.000
_cell.angle_alpha   90.00
_cell.angle_beta   90.00
_cell.angle_gamma   90.00
#
_symmetry.space_group_name_H-M   'P 1'
#
loop_
_entity.id
_entity.type
_entity.pdbx_description
1 polymer ?
#
loop_
_entity_poly.entity_id
_entity_poly.type
_entity_poly.pdbx_seq_one_letter_code
_entity_poly.pdbx_strand_id
1 'polypeptide(L)'
;MMELKVCCPQCGWKPGGEPYWTCQSCGYEWDVFSTAGRCPRCNFEHQDTECIEWAGGCDEVSPHLDWYQGLDEGLEEINILKDN
;
A
#
# COMPACT_ATOMS: atom_id res chain seq x y z
N MET A 1 -11.92 18.00 5.52
CA MET A 1 -10.62 17.69 4.90
C MET A 1 -10.38 16.23 5.20
N MET A 2 -10.56 15.38 4.19
CA MET A 2 -10.39 13.95 4.34
C MET A 2 -8.90 13.61 4.36
N GLU A 3 -8.51 12.70 5.23
CA GLU A 3 -7.12 12.29 5.40
C GLU A 3 -6.98 10.85 4.90
N LEU A 4 -6.28 10.68 3.78
CA LEU A 4 -5.91 9.38 3.25
C LEU A 4 -4.97 8.71 4.25
N LYS A 5 -5.33 7.51 4.73
CA LYS A 5 -4.53 6.77 5.70
C LYS A 5 -4.08 5.45 5.13
N VAL A 6 -2.80 5.14 5.34
CA VAL A 6 -2.25 3.84 4.98
C VAL A 6 -2.26 2.93 6.20
N CYS A 7 -2.93 1.79 6.09
CA CYS A 7 -2.85 0.71 7.07
C CYS A 7 -3.28 -0.63 6.47
N CYS A 8 -2.82 -1.73 7.05
CA CYS A 8 -3.22 -3.08 6.64
C CYS A 8 -4.76 -3.21 6.73
N PRO A 9 -5.45 -3.64 5.66
CA PRO A 9 -6.90 -3.78 5.68
C PRO A 9 -7.38 -4.91 6.61
N GLN A 10 -6.51 -5.87 6.94
CA GLN A 10 -6.86 -7.02 7.79
C GLN A 10 -6.68 -6.74 9.28
N CYS A 11 -5.56 -6.13 9.69
CA CYS A 11 -5.23 -5.94 11.11
C CYS A 11 -5.08 -4.47 11.54
N GLY A 12 -5.14 -3.51 10.62
CA GLY A 12 -4.99 -2.09 10.91
C GLY A 12 -3.55 -1.63 11.20
N TRP A 13 -2.55 -2.50 11.04
CA TRP A 13 -1.14 -2.12 11.21
C TRP A 13 -0.75 -0.95 10.30
N LYS A 14 0.00 0.01 10.85
CA LYS A 14 0.43 1.21 10.13
C LYS A 14 1.91 1.13 9.82
N PRO A 15 2.29 1.16 8.54
CA PRO A 15 3.70 1.15 8.16
C PRO A 15 4.36 2.47 8.56
N GLY A 16 5.56 2.38 9.13
CA GLY A 16 6.31 3.53 9.65
C GLY A 16 7.17 4.28 8.63
N GLY A 17 7.11 3.92 7.35
CA GLY A 17 7.98 4.48 6.28
C GLY A 17 9.36 3.81 6.14
N GLU A 18 9.56 2.68 6.82
CA GLU A 18 10.79 1.90 6.74
C GLU A 18 10.80 0.98 5.49
N PRO A 19 11.99 0.55 5.02
CA PRO A 19 12.12 -0.27 3.82
C PRO A 19 11.79 -1.74 4.07
N TYR A 20 10.54 -2.04 4.41
CA TYR A 20 10.13 -3.39 4.79
C TYR A 20 9.91 -4.35 3.61
N TRP A 21 9.72 -3.82 2.39
CA TRP A 21 9.37 -4.64 1.21
C TRP A 21 10.49 -4.71 0.20
N THR A 22 10.58 -5.85 -0.48
CA THR A 22 11.57 -6.13 -1.53
C THR A 22 10.90 -6.28 -2.89
N CYS A 23 11.50 -5.68 -3.93
CA CYS A 23 10.85 -5.63 -5.23
C CYS A 23 10.93 -7.01 -5.87
N GLN A 24 9.79 -7.55 -6.29
CA GLN A 24 9.72 -8.88 -6.91
C GLN A 24 10.47 -8.93 -8.25
N SER A 25 10.59 -7.79 -8.93
CA SER A 25 11.29 -7.72 -10.21
C SER A 25 12.80 -7.49 -10.09
N CYS A 26 13.26 -6.63 -9.18
CA CYS A 26 14.67 -6.20 -9.13
C CYS A 26 15.36 -6.31 -7.76
N GLY A 27 14.67 -6.79 -6.73
CA GLY A 27 15.22 -6.98 -5.39
C GLY A 27 15.52 -5.70 -4.61
N TYR A 28 15.07 -4.52 -5.07
CA TYR A 28 15.25 -3.27 -4.32
C TYR A 28 14.37 -3.26 -3.06
N GLU A 29 14.93 -2.91 -1.91
CA GLU A 29 14.22 -2.76 -0.64
C GLU A 29 13.75 -1.31 -0.47
N TRP A 30 12.48 -1.08 -0.16
CA TRP A 30 11.91 0.27 -0.01
C TRP A 30 10.59 0.28 0.75
N ASP A 31 10.15 1.47 1.14
CA ASP A 31 8.79 1.71 1.60
C ASP A 31 7.85 1.72 0.39
N VAL A 32 7.07 0.65 0.25
CA VAL A 32 6.15 0.45 -0.88
C VAL A 32 5.10 1.56 -0.99
N PHE A 33 4.77 2.25 0.11
CA PHE A 33 3.77 3.31 0.14
C PHE A 33 4.31 4.67 -0.31
N SER A 34 5.63 4.87 -0.27
CA SER A 34 6.28 6.11 -0.75
C SER A 34 6.07 6.37 -2.24
N THR A 35 5.72 5.33 -3.01
CA THR A 35 5.54 5.38 -4.47
C THR A 35 4.28 4.66 -4.94
N ALA A 36 3.32 4.43 -4.04
CA ALA A 36 2.08 3.72 -4.31
C ALA A 36 2.27 2.39 -5.06
N GLY A 37 3.18 1.55 -4.59
CA GLY A 37 3.41 0.21 -5.14
C GLY A 37 4.36 0.15 -6.34
N ARG A 38 4.78 1.30 -6.89
CA ARG A 38 5.71 1.34 -8.03
C ARG A 38 7.15 1.33 -7.56
N CYS A 39 7.94 0.32 -7.93
CA CYS A 39 9.35 0.27 -7.57
C CYS A 39 10.12 1.49 -8.16
N PRO A 40 10.82 2.30 -7.34
CA PRO A 40 11.53 3.49 -7.82
C PRO A 40 12.77 3.17 -8.67
N ARG A 41 13.25 1.91 -8.64
CA ARG A 41 14.42 1.47 -9.41
C ARG A 41 14.05 0.94 -10.81
N CYS A 42 13.05 0.06 -10.90
CA CYS A 42 12.72 -0.64 -12.15
C CYS A 42 11.33 -0.32 -12.71
N ASN A 43 10.54 0.51 -12.03
CA ASN A 43 9.16 0.88 -12.39
C ASN A 43 8.15 -0.28 -12.41
N PHE A 44 8.50 -1.46 -11.89
CA PHE A 44 7.54 -2.54 -11.72
C PHE A 44 6.44 -2.11 -10.73
N GLU A 45 5.18 -2.37 -11.09
CA GLU A 45 4.00 -2.01 -10.30
C GLU A 45 3.48 -3.22 -9.53
N HIS A 46 3.62 -3.18 -8.20
CA HIS A 46 3.07 -4.19 -7.31
C HIS A 46 1.57 -4.00 -7.14
N GLN A 47 0.79 -5.03 -7.49
CA GLN A 47 -0.67 -5.03 -7.31
C GLN A 47 -1.10 -5.45 -5.90
N ASP A 48 -0.23 -6.17 -5.21
CA ASP A 48 -0.46 -6.70 -3.86
C ASP A 48 0.65 -6.26 -2.90
N THR A 49 0.35 -6.22 -1.61
CA THR A 49 1.29 -5.87 -0.55
C THR A 49 1.08 -6.74 0.67
N GLU A 50 2.19 -7.29 1.17
CA GLU A 50 2.26 -8.14 2.36
C GLU A 50 2.29 -7.31 3.64
N CYS A 51 1.57 -7.75 4.67
CA CYS A 51 1.59 -7.16 5.99
C CYS A 51 2.69 -7.76 6.86
N ILE A 52 3.72 -6.99 7.15
CA ILE A 52 4.99 -7.50 7.67
C ILE A 52 4.89 -7.91 9.15
N GLU A 53 4.82 -9.21 9.42
CA GLU A 53 4.62 -9.79 10.76
C GLU A 53 5.65 -9.28 11.78
N TRP A 54 6.94 -9.35 11.45
CA TRP A 54 8.02 -8.95 12.35
C TRP A 54 8.06 -7.45 12.66
N ALA A 55 7.36 -6.62 11.88
CA ALA A 55 7.18 -5.20 12.12
C ALA A 55 5.87 -4.87 12.89
N GLY A 56 5.14 -5.91 13.34
CA GLY A 56 3.87 -5.79 14.07
C GLY A 56 2.62 -6.01 13.19
N GLY A 57 2.79 -6.52 11.98
CA GLY A 57 1.72 -6.88 11.05
C GLY A 57 1.09 -8.25 11.32
N CYS A 58 0.37 -8.78 10.32
CA CYS A 58 -0.38 -10.04 10.41
C CYS A 58 -0.04 -11.09 9.34
N ASP A 59 1.02 -10.89 8.55
CA ASP A 59 1.48 -11.78 7.45
C ASP A 59 0.52 -11.94 6.26
N GLU A 60 -0.70 -11.41 6.35
CA GLU A 60 -1.67 -11.40 5.24
C GLU A 60 -1.21 -10.53 4.07
N VAL A 61 -1.46 -11.01 2.85
CA VAL A 61 -1.29 -10.28 1.60
C VAL A 61 -2.64 -9.68 1.20
N SER A 62 -2.66 -8.42 0.78
CA SER A 62 -3.87 -7.76 0.31
C SER A 62 -3.59 -6.90 -0.92
N PRO A 63 -4.59 -6.62 -1.78
CA PRO A 63 -4.45 -5.68 -2.88
C PRO A 63 -3.87 -4.35 -2.37
N HIS A 64 -2.88 -3.80 -3.07
CA HIS A 64 -2.15 -2.61 -2.63
C HIS A 64 -3.09 -1.42 -2.43
N LEU A 65 -4.13 -1.29 -3.26
CA LEU A 65 -5.13 -0.21 -3.15
C LEU A 65 -6.01 -0.32 -1.89
N ASP A 66 -6.18 -1.52 -1.32
CA ASP A 66 -7.00 -1.72 -0.11
C ASP A 66 -6.32 -1.19 1.16
N TRP A 67 -5.01 -0.92 1.09
CA TRP A 67 -4.27 -0.31 2.19
C TRP A 67 -4.61 1.17 2.41
N TYR A 68 -5.25 1.82 1.42
CA TYR A 68 -5.56 3.26 1.46
C TYR A 68 -6.99 3.50 1.95
N GLN A 69 -7.15 3.69 3.27
CA GLN A 69 -8.41 4.07 3.88
C GLN A 69 -8.78 5.53 3.52
N GLY A 70 -10.04 5.74 3.14
CA GLY A 70 -10.56 7.03 2.68
C GLY A 70 -10.29 7.32 1.19
N LEU A 71 -9.72 6.36 0.44
CA LEU A 71 -9.50 6.53 -0.99
C LEU A 71 -10.82 6.65 -1.76
N ASP A 72 -11.79 5.79 -1.48
CA ASP A 72 -13.08 5.77 -2.21
C ASP A 72 -13.84 7.09 -2.03
N GLU A 73 -13.94 7.55 -0.79
CA GLU A 73 -14.55 8.83 -0.45
C GLU A 73 -13.82 10.01 -1.13
N GLY A 74 -12.48 9.98 -1.19
CA GLY A 74 -11.70 10.98 -1.91
C GLY A 74 -11.88 10.94 -3.44
N LEU A 75 -12.14 9.77 -4.02
CA LEU A 75 -12.46 9.62 -5.44
C LEU A 75 -13.87 10.14 -5.76
N GLU A 76 -14.84 9.91 -4.87
CA GLU A 76 -16.19 10.46 -5.00
C GLU A 76 -16.20 11.99 -5.00
N GLU A 77 -15.38 12.64 -4.17
CA GLU A 77 -15.25 14.11 -4.14
C GLU A 77 -14.80 14.70 -5.49
N ILE A 78 -14.10 13.93 -6.32
CA ILE A 78 -13.60 14.34 -7.65
C ILE A 78 -14.38 13.71 -8.82
N ASN A 79 -15.56 13.12 -8.56
CA ASN A 79 -16.43 12.46 -9.54
C ASN A 79 -15.73 11.31 -10.31
N ILE A 80 -14.85 10.55 -9.65
CA ILE A 80 -14.26 9.32 -10.19
C ILE A 80 -14.87 8.15 -9.42
N LEU A 81 -15.56 7.24 -10.10
CA LEU A 81 -16.09 6.01 -9.50
C LEU A 81 -15.12 4.87 -9.80
N LYS A 82 -14.80 4.04 -8.79
CA LYS A 82 -14.07 2.79 -9.02
C LYS A 82 -14.98 1.82 -9.76
N ASP A 83 -14.49 1.26 -10.86
CA ASP A 83 -15.12 0.10 -11.50
C ASP A 83 -14.86 -1.14 -10.62
N ASN A 84 -15.93 -1.86 -10.27
CA ASN A 84 -15.87 -3.10 -9.48
C ASN A 84 -15.40 -4.30 -10.30
#